data_AF-H1LHW9-F1
#
_entry.id   AF-H1LHW9-F1
#
_cell.length_a   1.000
_cell.length_b   1.000
_cell.length_c   1.000
_cell.angle_alpha   90.00
_cell.angle_beta   90.00
_cell.angle_gamma   90.00
#
_symmetry.space_group_name_H-M   'P 1'
#
loop_
_entity.id
_entity.type
_entity.pdbx_description
1 polymer ?
#
loop_
_entity_poly.entity_id
_entity_poly.type
_entity_poly.pdbx_seq_one_letter_code
_entity_poly.pdbx_strand_id
1 'polypeptide(L)'
;MEPHFGQILTIKHTKYFALGPVVTNNPQLILDNVNYIGKKNFVIHIKFGDGITRTAQLLVKANGDLPGYLVKTNIDEFEKVVSNNEIELLNVDSKRLNDFRLAEELEIEDPMDEKIAQIASIRENTIQLVEHYLAELQAKIDKLSQRKANHYFSSKQHYEQVKDFLLAVTPYMDLRVKENQVRQDEWRLKLRLGGQ
;
A
#
# COMPACT_ATOMS: atom_id res chain seq x y z
N MET A 1 19.13 10.18 13.79
CA MET A 1 17.97 10.10 14.71
C MET A 1 17.20 8.86 14.35
N GLU A 2 16.73 8.07 15.31
CA GLU A 2 15.87 6.92 15.07
C GLU A 2 14.45 7.25 15.55
N PRO A 3 13.53 7.62 14.64
CA PRO A 3 12.15 7.88 15.02
C PRO A 3 11.52 6.68 15.71
N HIS A 4 10.74 6.93 16.75
CA HIS A 4 9.90 5.91 17.37
C HIS A 4 8.43 6.33 17.37
N PHE A 5 7.59 5.36 17.69
CA PHE A 5 6.15 5.58 17.77
C PHE A 5 5.82 6.72 18.73
N GLY A 6 4.87 7.57 18.35
CA GLY A 6 4.41 8.71 19.16
C GLY A 6 5.11 10.04 18.86
N GLN A 7 6.18 10.06 18.05
CA GLN A 7 6.89 11.30 17.76
C GLN A 7 6.26 12.08 16.61
N ILE A 8 6.17 13.40 16.76
CA ILE A 8 5.93 14.34 15.67
C ILE A 8 7.27 14.91 15.22
N LEU A 9 7.61 14.62 13.98
CA LEU A 9 8.80 15.11 13.30
C LEU A 9 8.44 16.25 12.36
N THR A 10 9.39 17.14 12.12
CA THR A 10 9.27 18.21 11.14
C THR A 10 10.41 18.15 10.14
N ILE A 11 10.09 18.38 8.88
CA ILE A 11 11.05 18.65 7.82
C ILE A 11 10.55 19.87 7.05
N LYS A 12 11.36 20.93 7.01
CA LYS A 12 10.95 22.25 6.52
C LYS A 12 9.68 22.72 7.25
N HIS A 13 8.54 22.81 6.57
CA HIS A 13 7.25 23.24 7.12
C HIS A 13 6.22 22.10 7.23
N THR A 14 6.64 20.86 6.97
CA THR A 14 5.75 19.70 6.98
C THR A 14 5.98 18.89 8.25
N LYS A 15 4.87 18.52 8.91
CA LYS A 15 4.87 17.63 10.07
C LYS A 15 4.59 16.19 9.65
N TYR A 16 5.23 15.26 10.34
CA TYR A 16 5.06 13.82 10.18
C TYR A 16 4.88 13.18 11.54
N PHE A 17 3.91 12.29 11.66
CA PHE A 17 3.82 11.36 12.77
C PHE A 17 4.66 10.12 12.48
N ALA A 18 5.50 9.74 13.43
CA ALA A 18 6.32 8.55 13.34
C ALA A 18 5.57 7.35 13.92
N LEU A 19 5.35 6.34 13.07
CA LEU A 19 4.98 4.99 13.51
C LEU A 19 6.24 4.18 13.93
N GLY A 20 7.41 4.69 13.54
CA GLY A 20 8.72 4.12 13.85
C GLY A 20 9.05 2.91 12.96
N PRO A 21 9.92 2.00 13.45
CA PRO A 21 10.34 0.85 12.68
C PRO A 21 9.18 -0.11 12.40
N VAL A 22 9.06 -0.52 11.15
CA VAL A 22 8.15 -1.55 10.65
C VAL A 22 8.90 -2.48 9.70
N VAL A 23 8.46 -3.73 9.63
CA VAL A 23 8.86 -4.67 8.59
C VAL A 23 7.90 -4.50 7.42
N THR A 24 8.46 -4.38 6.23
CA THR A 24 7.72 -4.32 4.96
C THR A 24 8.35 -5.29 3.97
N ASN A 25 7.61 -5.65 2.94
CA ASN A 25 8.07 -6.51 1.87
C ASN A 25 7.88 -5.80 0.55
N ASN A 26 8.90 -5.88 -0.32
CA ASN A 26 8.74 -5.54 -1.73
C ASN A 26 8.38 -6.85 -2.45
N PRO A 27 7.08 -7.13 -2.70
CA PRO A 27 6.66 -8.41 -3.26
C PRO A 27 7.08 -8.55 -4.72
N GLN A 28 7.15 -9.79 -5.19
CA GLN A 28 7.19 -10.06 -6.62
C GLN A 28 5.78 -9.88 -7.20
N LEU A 29 5.64 -8.99 -8.18
CA LEU A 29 4.41 -8.78 -8.93
C LEU A 29 4.46 -9.55 -10.26
N ILE A 30 3.44 -10.37 -10.50
CA ILE A 30 3.26 -11.10 -11.76
C ILE A 30 1.90 -10.71 -12.32
N LEU A 31 1.90 -10.15 -13.52
CA LEU A 31 0.70 -9.67 -14.21
C LEU A 31 0.63 -10.37 -15.58
N ASP A 32 -0.44 -11.12 -15.83
CA ASP A 32 -0.50 -11.96 -17.04
C ASP A 32 -1.90 -12.05 -17.65
N ASN A 33 -1.96 -12.18 -18.98
CA ASN A 33 -3.18 -12.46 -19.72
C ASN A 33 -3.34 -13.97 -19.90
N VAL A 34 -4.25 -14.57 -19.14
CA VAL A 34 -4.48 -16.02 -19.16
C VAL A 34 -5.76 -16.33 -19.92
N ASN A 35 -5.64 -17.21 -20.92
CA ASN A 35 -6.77 -17.78 -21.64
C ASN A 35 -7.11 -19.16 -21.05
N TYR A 36 -8.25 -19.25 -20.37
CA TYR A 36 -8.88 -20.52 -20.05
C TYR A 36 -9.90 -20.86 -21.15
N ILE A 37 -10.28 -22.14 -21.27
CA ILE A 37 -11.26 -22.60 -22.25
C ILE A 37 -12.53 -21.74 -22.13
N GLY A 38 -12.80 -20.92 -23.15
CA GLY A 38 -13.95 -20.00 -23.21
C GLY A 38 -13.88 -18.75 -22.32
N LYS A 39 -12.81 -18.51 -21.55
CA LYS A 39 -12.69 -17.36 -20.62
C LYS A 39 -11.33 -16.68 -20.72
N LYS A 40 -11.30 -15.37 -20.98
CA LYS A 40 -10.07 -14.57 -20.92
C LYS A 40 -10.03 -13.80 -19.60
N ASN A 41 -8.94 -13.96 -18.86
CA ASN A 41 -8.72 -13.24 -17.61
C ASN A 41 -7.36 -12.53 -17.65
N PHE A 42 -7.30 -11.38 -17.02
CA PHE A 42 -6.05 -10.82 -16.56
C PHE A 42 -5.85 -11.24 -15.11
N VAL A 43 -4.72 -11.87 -14.84
CA VAL A 43 -4.40 -12.43 -13.52
C VAL A 43 -3.30 -11.60 -12.90
N ILE A 44 -3.49 -11.24 -11.64
CA ILE A 44 -2.56 -10.45 -10.84
C ILE A 44 -2.13 -11.34 -9.68
N HIS A 45 -0.86 -11.69 -9.60
CA HIS A 45 -0.28 -12.36 -8.44
C HIS A 45 0.67 -11.41 -7.72
N ILE A 46 0.40 -11.19 -6.43
CA ILE A 46 1.27 -10.46 -5.51
C ILE A 46 1.90 -11.49 -4.58
N LYS A 47 3.19 -11.74 -4.73
CA LYS A 47 3.91 -12.74 -3.92
C LYS A 47 4.82 -12.07 -2.91
N PHE A 48 4.38 -12.06 -1.65
CA PHE A 48 5.18 -11.60 -0.52
C PHE A 48 6.23 -12.64 -0.12
N GLY A 49 5.93 -13.92 -0.30
CA GLY A 49 6.83 -15.03 0.05
C GLY A 49 8.17 -15.01 -0.71
N ASP A 50 8.12 -14.65 -1.99
CA ASP A 50 9.27 -14.56 -2.91
C ASP A 50 9.88 -13.14 -2.95
N GLY A 51 9.37 -12.22 -2.13
CA GLY A 51 9.78 -10.82 -2.11
C GLY A 51 10.93 -10.51 -1.15
N ILE A 52 11.43 -9.27 -1.20
CA ILE A 52 12.53 -8.80 -0.34
C ILE A 52 11.93 -8.18 0.92
N THR A 53 12.11 -8.87 2.05
CA THR A 53 11.75 -8.33 3.38
C THR A 53 12.81 -7.34 3.85
N ARG A 54 12.38 -6.20 4.39
CA ARG A 54 13.27 -5.19 4.98
C ARG A 54 12.60 -4.49 6.16
N THR A 55 13.41 -3.85 7.00
CA THR A 55 12.93 -2.92 8.02
C THR A 55 13.01 -1.49 7.50
N ALA A 56 11.96 -0.72 7.73
CA ALA A 56 11.83 0.67 7.33
C ALA A 56 11.27 1.52 8.48
N GLN A 57 11.61 2.80 8.50
CA GLN A 57 10.93 3.81 9.29
C GLN A 57 9.65 4.23 8.56
N LEU A 58 8.51 4.05 9.22
CA LEU A 58 7.21 4.46 8.71
C LEU A 58 6.85 5.83 9.29
N LEU A 59 6.75 6.82 8.42
CA LEU A 59 6.33 8.17 8.75
C LEU A 59 5.08 8.50 7.94
N VAL A 60 4.11 9.14 8.58
CA VAL A 60 2.87 9.58 7.93
C VAL A 60 2.72 11.08 8.13
N LYS A 61 2.40 11.82 7.07
CA LYS A 61 2.21 13.27 7.18
C LYS A 61 1.04 13.56 8.12
N ALA A 62 1.22 14.54 9.00
CA ALA A 62 0.21 14.96 9.97
C ALA A 62 -0.06 16.47 9.79
N ASN A 63 -1.29 16.86 9.47
CA ASN A 63 -1.67 18.25 9.23
C ASN A 63 -2.32 18.87 10.47
N GLY A 64 -1.60 18.86 11.59
CA GLY A 64 -2.13 19.35 12.89
C GLY A 64 -2.74 18.24 13.73
N ASP A 65 -3.54 17.38 13.11
CA ASP A 65 -4.10 16.16 13.72
C ASP A 65 -3.52 14.88 13.09
N LEU A 66 -3.67 13.76 13.80
CA LEU A 66 -3.36 12.44 13.25
C LEU A 66 -4.36 12.10 12.12
N PRO A 67 -3.88 11.53 10.99
CA PRO A 67 -4.75 11.15 9.89
C PRO A 67 -5.85 10.15 10.30
N GLY A 68 -7.06 10.33 9.77
CA GLY A 68 -8.22 9.52 10.15
C GLY A 68 -8.09 8.05 9.77
N TYR A 69 -7.38 7.77 8.68
CA TYR A 69 -7.11 6.40 8.21
C TYR A 69 -6.24 5.57 9.17
N LEU A 70 -5.59 6.18 10.17
CA LEU A 70 -4.84 5.45 11.20
C LEU A 70 -5.75 4.78 12.23
N VAL A 71 -6.96 5.31 12.43
CA VAL A 71 -7.89 4.85 13.48
C VAL A 71 -8.98 3.95 12.91
N LYS A 72 -9.38 4.20 11.66
CA LYS A 72 -10.45 3.46 10.99
C LYS A 72 -10.17 3.34 9.50
N THR A 73 -10.90 2.44 8.85
CA THR A 73 -10.95 2.40 7.40
C THR A 73 -11.54 3.70 6.86
N ASN A 74 -10.80 4.37 5.98
CA ASN A 74 -11.22 5.55 5.22
C ASN A 74 -10.53 5.53 3.84
N ILE A 75 -11.13 4.80 2.89
CA ILE A 75 -10.54 4.55 1.57
C ILE A 75 -10.31 5.87 0.80
N ASP A 76 -11.27 6.78 0.80
CA ASP A 76 -11.19 8.05 0.06
C ASP A 76 -10.07 8.95 0.56
N GLU A 77 -9.83 8.96 1.87
CA GLU A 77 -8.68 9.65 2.46
C GLU A 77 -7.38 8.92 2.10
N PHE A 78 -7.37 7.58 2.26
CA PHE A 78 -6.20 6.75 2.04
C PHE A 78 -5.69 6.79 0.59
N GLU A 79 -6.59 6.75 -0.39
CA GLU A 79 -6.24 6.88 -1.81
C GLU A 79 -5.51 8.21 -2.09
N LYS A 80 -5.97 9.30 -1.48
CA LYS A 80 -5.36 10.62 -1.64
C LYS A 80 -3.97 10.68 -1.01
N VAL A 81 -3.80 10.14 0.20
CA VAL A 81 -2.47 10.14 0.85
C VAL A 81 -1.46 9.28 0.10
N VAL A 82 -1.85 8.13 -0.43
CA VAL A 82 -0.97 7.32 -1.28
C VAL A 82 -0.60 8.09 -2.55
N SER A 83 -1.60 8.66 -3.24
CA SER A 83 -1.37 9.42 -4.50
C SER A 83 -0.51 10.66 -4.30
N ASN A 84 -0.61 11.30 -3.14
CA ASN A 84 0.16 12.49 -2.78
C ASN A 84 1.52 12.16 -2.12
N ASN A 85 1.89 10.88 -1.99
CA ASN A 85 3.10 10.41 -1.30
C ASN A 85 3.22 10.94 0.14
N GLU A 86 2.11 10.91 0.89
CA GLU A 86 2.05 11.40 2.28
C GLU A 86 2.39 10.32 3.32
N ILE A 87 2.69 9.10 2.85
CA ILE A 87 3.24 8.00 3.65
C ILE A 87 4.66 7.75 3.17
N GLU A 88 5.63 7.76 4.08
CA GLU A 88 7.03 7.50 3.79
C GLU A 88 7.49 6.20 4.45
N LEU A 89 7.99 5.27 3.64
CA LEU A 89 8.76 4.11 4.06
C LEU A 89 10.24 4.36 3.77
N LEU A 90 10.96 4.88 4.76
CA LEU A 90 12.39 5.17 4.64
C LEU A 90 13.21 3.98 5.13
N ASN A 91 14.29 3.60 4.45
CA ASN A 91 15.23 2.64 5.03
C ASN A 91 15.76 3.18 6.36
N VAL A 92 16.02 2.29 7.32
CA VAL A 92 16.51 2.66 8.66
C VAL A 92 17.85 3.41 8.64
N ASP A 93 18.66 3.19 7.60
CA ASP A 93 19.95 3.84 7.36
C ASP A 93 19.87 5.04 6.38
N SER A 94 18.66 5.45 5.99
CA SER A 94 18.46 6.52 5.04
C SER A 94 19.02 7.84 5.58
N LYS A 95 19.93 8.47 4.82
CA LYS A 95 20.46 9.81 5.14
C LYS A 95 19.36 10.86 5.30
N ARG A 96 18.21 10.67 4.63
CA ARG A 96 17.04 11.55 4.72
C ARG A 96 16.47 11.63 6.14
N LEU A 97 16.67 10.60 6.97
CA LEU A 97 16.26 10.65 8.38
C LEU A 97 16.96 11.76 9.17
N ASN A 98 18.13 12.23 8.72
CA ASN A 98 18.86 13.33 9.34
C ASN A 98 18.24 14.72 9.04
N ASP A 99 17.37 14.81 8.04
CA ASP A 99 16.69 16.06 7.68
C ASP A 99 15.48 16.34 8.59
N PHE A 100 15.02 15.33 9.32
CA PHE A 100 13.91 15.45 10.26
C PHE A 100 14.38 15.97 11.62
N ARG A 101 13.55 16.82 12.23
CA ARG A 101 13.75 17.32 13.60
C ARG A 101 12.55 16.94 14.45
N LEU A 102 12.78 16.47 15.67
CA LEU A 102 11.73 16.27 16.65
C LEU A 102 11.06 17.60 16.96
N ALA A 103 9.73 17.65 16.84
CA ALA A 103 8.93 18.81 17.21
C ALA A 103 8.16 18.57 18.51
N GLU A 104 7.60 17.38 18.67
CA GLU A 104 6.77 17.00 19.81
C GLU A 104 6.79 15.48 19.99
N GLU A 105 6.52 15.02 21.21
CA GLU A 105 6.33 13.62 21.55
C GLU A 105 4.98 13.49 22.25
N LEU A 106 4.09 12.68 21.68
CA LEU A 106 2.74 12.51 22.20
C LEU A 106 2.77 11.59 23.43
N GLU A 107 2.04 11.97 24.47
CA GLU A 107 1.74 11.07 25.58
C GLU A 107 0.69 10.04 25.13
N ILE A 108 1.11 8.78 25.05
CA ILE A 108 0.28 7.67 24.61
C ILE A 108 0.20 6.63 25.74
N GLU A 109 -1.02 6.25 26.11
CA GLU A 109 -1.30 5.36 27.24
C GLU A 109 -0.74 3.95 26.99
N ASP A 110 -1.10 3.35 25.85
CA ASP A 110 -0.66 2.00 25.45
C ASP A 110 0.06 2.01 24.07
N PRO A 111 1.32 2.46 24.02
CA PRO A 111 1.98 2.77 22.75
C PRO A 111 2.20 1.56 21.84
N MET A 112 2.34 0.36 22.40
CA MET A 112 2.50 -0.85 21.60
C MET A 112 1.18 -1.26 20.92
N ASP A 113 0.07 -1.24 21.66
CA ASP A 113 -1.23 -1.67 21.15
C ASP A 113 -1.76 -0.65 20.13
N GLU A 114 -1.58 0.64 20.40
CA GLU A 114 -1.91 1.68 19.42
C GLU A 114 -1.07 1.56 18.14
N LYS A 115 0.24 1.30 18.26
CA LYS A 115 1.09 1.07 17.10
C LYS A 115 0.60 -0.12 16.27
N ILE A 116 0.26 -1.23 16.92
CA ILE A 116 -0.28 -2.43 16.26
C ILE A 116 -1.58 -2.07 15.54
N ALA A 117 -2.50 -1.37 16.20
CA ALA A 117 -3.79 -0.97 15.64
C ALA A 117 -3.62 -0.05 14.42
N GLN A 118 -2.76 0.96 14.51
CA GLN A 118 -2.54 1.91 13.41
C GLN A 118 -1.86 1.23 12.20
N ILE A 119 -0.89 0.34 12.42
CA ILE A 119 -0.29 -0.46 11.34
C ILE A 119 -1.33 -1.40 10.72
N ALA A 120 -2.18 -2.04 11.52
CA ALA A 120 -3.26 -2.87 11.01
C ALA A 120 -4.26 -2.04 10.18
N SER A 121 -4.59 -0.82 10.62
CA SER A 121 -5.47 0.10 9.87
C SER A 121 -4.88 0.47 8.51
N ILE A 122 -3.58 0.78 8.42
CA ILE A 122 -2.94 1.07 7.13
C ILE A 122 -3.03 -0.14 6.18
N ARG A 123 -2.78 -1.35 6.67
CA ARG A 123 -2.89 -2.58 5.84
C ARG A 123 -4.31 -2.78 5.34
N GLU A 124 -5.29 -2.64 6.23
CA GLU A 124 -6.70 -2.81 5.89
C GLU A 124 -7.16 -1.80 4.84
N ASN A 125 -6.82 -0.52 5.03
CA ASN A 125 -7.07 0.52 4.04
C ASN A 125 -6.39 0.21 2.69
N THR A 126 -5.17 -0.34 2.71
CA THR A 126 -4.46 -0.71 1.49
C THR A 126 -5.14 -1.87 0.76
N ILE A 127 -5.58 -2.90 1.49
CA ILE A 127 -6.32 -4.05 0.95
C ILE A 127 -7.60 -3.55 0.29
N GLN A 128 -8.39 -2.74 1.00
CA GLN A 128 -9.64 -2.20 0.48
C GLN A 128 -9.43 -1.27 -0.72
N LEU A 129 -8.35 -0.49 -0.74
CA LEU A 129 -7.97 0.34 -1.89
C LEU A 129 -7.68 -0.51 -3.14
N VAL A 130 -6.95 -1.63 -2.99
CA VAL A 130 -6.68 -2.55 -4.11
C VAL A 130 -7.98 -3.19 -4.61
N GLU A 131 -8.84 -3.66 -3.70
CA GLU A 131 -10.13 -4.24 -4.05
C GLU A 131 -11.03 -3.24 -4.77
N HIS A 132 -11.10 -2.00 -4.27
CA HIS A 132 -11.86 -0.92 -4.88
C HIS A 132 -11.34 -0.59 -6.28
N TYR A 133 -10.03 -0.39 -6.44
CA TYR A 133 -9.40 -0.12 -7.73
C TYR A 133 -9.71 -1.21 -8.76
N LEU A 134 -9.61 -2.48 -8.37
CA LEU A 134 -9.91 -3.60 -9.26
C LEU A 134 -11.40 -3.72 -9.58
N ALA A 135 -12.29 -3.43 -8.64
CA ALA A 135 -13.72 -3.38 -8.87
C ALA A 135 -14.10 -2.29 -9.89
N GLU A 136 -13.54 -1.09 -9.74
CA GLU A 136 -13.73 -0.02 -10.71
C GLU A 136 -13.19 -0.38 -12.10
N LEU A 137 -12.01 -1.00 -12.14
CA LEU A 137 -11.39 -1.44 -13.38
C LEU A 137 -12.22 -2.53 -14.06
N GLN A 138 -12.75 -3.49 -13.30
CA GLN A 138 -13.68 -4.49 -13.80
C GLN A 138 -14.95 -3.83 -14.37
N ALA A 139 -15.52 -2.85 -13.66
CA ALA A 139 -16.70 -2.12 -14.15
C ALA A 139 -16.42 -1.32 -15.43
N LYS A 140 -15.20 -0.79 -15.60
CA LYS A 140 -14.75 -0.15 -16.85
C LYS A 140 -14.63 -1.17 -17.98
N ILE A 141 -14.07 -2.35 -17.73
CA ILE A 141 -13.92 -3.43 -18.72
C ILE A 141 -15.28 -4.02 -19.12
N ASP A 142 -16.20 -4.22 -18.18
CA ASP A 142 -17.53 -4.81 -18.40
C ASP A 142 -18.42 -3.95 -19.33
N LYS A 143 -18.11 -2.64 -19.47
CA LYS A 143 -18.79 -1.73 -20.40
C LYS A 143 -18.26 -1.80 -21.84
N LEU A 144 -17.17 -2.52 -22.08
CA LEU A 144 -16.56 -2.64 -23.40
C LEU A 144 -17.23 -3.74 -24.22
N SER A 145 -17.17 -3.62 -25.54
CA SER A 145 -17.55 -4.74 -26.40
C SER A 145 -16.59 -5.92 -26.19
N GLN A 146 -17.07 -7.14 -26.44
CA GLN A 146 -16.30 -8.37 -26.27
C GLN A 146 -14.91 -8.31 -26.95
N ARG A 147 -14.83 -7.73 -28.16
CA ARG A 147 -13.56 -7.51 -28.85
C ARG A 147 -12.63 -6.57 -28.08
N LYS A 148 -13.14 -5.44 -27.57
CA LYS A 148 -12.34 -4.45 -26.84
C LYS A 148 -11.89 -4.98 -25.47
N ALA A 149 -12.77 -5.66 -24.75
CA ALA A 149 -12.45 -6.27 -23.45
C ALA A 149 -11.33 -7.31 -23.59
N ASN A 150 -11.41 -8.19 -24.59
CA ASN A 150 -10.40 -9.23 -24.85
C ASN A 150 -9.00 -8.68 -25.18
N HIS A 151 -8.91 -7.41 -25.59
CA HIS A 151 -7.67 -6.72 -25.94
C HIS A 151 -7.34 -5.57 -24.98
N TYR A 152 -8.03 -5.47 -23.84
CA TYR A 152 -7.89 -4.34 -22.93
C TYR A 152 -6.44 -4.16 -22.48
N PHE A 153 -5.80 -5.24 -22.01
CA PHE A 153 -4.39 -5.24 -21.61
C PHE A 153 -3.40 -5.52 -22.75
N SER A 154 -3.85 -5.54 -24.02
CA SER A 154 -2.93 -5.48 -25.16
C SER A 154 -2.30 -4.08 -25.30
N SER A 155 -2.95 -3.06 -24.75
CA SER A 155 -2.35 -1.73 -24.60
C SER A 155 -1.33 -1.73 -23.48
N LYS A 156 -0.07 -1.38 -23.80
CA LYS A 156 0.98 -1.18 -22.79
C LYS A 156 0.55 -0.19 -21.71
N GLN A 157 -0.19 0.86 -22.08
CA GLN A 157 -0.62 1.88 -21.13
C GLN A 157 -1.51 1.31 -20.01
N HIS A 158 -2.51 0.49 -20.35
CA HIS A 158 -3.40 -0.09 -19.35
C HIS A 158 -2.66 -1.05 -18.42
N TYR A 159 -1.72 -1.82 -18.96
CA TYR A 159 -0.86 -2.71 -18.17
C TYR A 159 0.00 -1.92 -17.18
N GLU A 160 0.70 -0.88 -17.67
CA GLU A 160 1.59 -0.06 -16.85
C GLU A 160 0.80 0.68 -15.76
N GLN A 161 -0.40 1.17 -16.05
CA GLN A 161 -1.27 1.81 -15.03
C GLN A 161 -1.58 0.87 -13.86
N VAL A 162 -1.92 -0.39 -14.12
CA VAL A 162 -2.17 -1.37 -13.06
C VAL A 162 -0.89 -1.71 -12.31
N LYS A 163 0.22 -1.90 -13.04
CA LYS A 163 1.52 -2.19 -12.45
C LYS A 163 1.98 -1.07 -11.51
N ASP A 164 1.93 0.18 -11.96
CA ASP A 164 2.40 1.34 -11.22
C ASP A 164 1.55 1.57 -9.96
N PHE A 165 0.23 1.40 -10.08
CA PHE A 165 -0.67 1.42 -8.92
C PHE A 165 -0.28 0.35 -7.89
N LEU A 166 -0.13 -0.91 -8.32
CA LEU A 166 0.23 -2.01 -7.42
C LEU A 166 1.60 -1.80 -6.79
N LEU A 167 2.59 -1.32 -7.54
CA LEU A 167 3.92 -1.00 -7.00
C LEU A 167 3.87 0.10 -5.92
N ALA A 168 2.96 1.07 -6.05
CA ALA A 168 2.79 2.13 -5.07
C ALA A 168 2.14 1.65 -3.76
N VAL A 169 1.19 0.72 -3.82
CA VAL A 169 0.40 0.30 -2.65
C VAL A 169 0.92 -0.96 -1.96
N THR A 170 1.51 -1.88 -2.70
CA THR A 170 1.91 -3.21 -2.16
C THR A 170 2.89 -3.19 -0.99
N PRO A 171 3.81 -2.21 -0.83
CA PRO A 171 4.63 -2.10 0.38
C PRO A 171 3.82 -1.91 1.67
N TYR A 172 2.60 -1.38 1.58
CA TYR A 172 1.72 -1.12 2.73
C TYR A 172 0.83 -2.32 3.09
N MET A 173 0.73 -3.33 2.22
CA MET A 173 -0.13 -4.50 2.42
C MET A 173 0.43 -5.50 3.45
N ASP A 174 1.75 -5.65 3.50
CA ASP A 174 2.47 -6.56 4.41
C ASP A 174 3.26 -5.79 5.49
N LEU A 175 2.71 -4.67 5.98
CA LEU A 175 3.32 -3.97 7.11
C LEU A 175 3.23 -4.83 8.37
N ARG A 176 4.34 -4.95 9.09
CA ARG A 176 4.44 -5.76 10.30
C ARG A 176 5.25 -5.01 11.35
N VAL A 177 4.91 -5.22 12.61
CA VAL A 177 5.65 -4.72 13.78
C VAL A 177 6.91 -5.55 14.04
N LYS A 178 6.89 -6.85 13.70
CA LYS A 178 8.01 -7.78 13.89
C LYS A 178 8.14 -8.73 12.70
N GLU A 179 9.37 -9.19 12.44
CA GLU A 179 9.69 -10.01 11.26
C GLU A 179 8.99 -11.38 11.26
N ASN A 180 8.78 -11.97 12.44
CA ASN A 180 8.15 -13.27 12.63
C ASN A 180 6.62 -13.22 12.78
N GLN A 181 5.98 -12.07 12.54
CA GLN A 181 4.53 -11.99 12.51
C GLN A 181 3.97 -12.75 11.30
N VAL A 182 2.82 -13.40 11.53
CA VAL A 182 2.06 -14.10 10.49
C VAL A 182 1.81 -13.15 9.32
N ARG A 183 2.10 -13.63 8.12
CA ARG A 183 1.92 -12.90 6.86
C ARG A 183 1.10 -13.72 5.88
N GLN A 184 0.52 -13.03 4.92
CA GLN A 184 -0.04 -13.66 3.74
C GLN A 184 1.04 -13.78 2.67
N ASP A 185 1.41 -15.00 2.27
CA ASP A 185 2.51 -15.20 1.32
C ASP A 185 2.14 -14.83 -0.13
N GLU A 186 0.85 -14.93 -0.49
CA GLU A 186 0.39 -14.67 -1.84
C GLU A 186 -1.04 -14.10 -1.88
N TRP A 187 -1.26 -13.19 -2.82
CA TRP A 187 -2.59 -12.75 -3.23
C TRP A 187 -2.80 -12.95 -4.73
N ARG A 188 -3.91 -13.57 -5.11
CA ARG A 188 -4.26 -13.87 -6.51
C ARG A 188 -5.58 -13.20 -6.86
N LEU A 189 -5.52 -12.20 -7.72
CA LEU A 189 -6.66 -11.40 -8.15
C LEU A 189 -6.90 -11.64 -9.65
N LYS A 190 -8.16 -11.51 -10.08
CA LYS A 190 -8.56 -11.80 -11.47
C LYS A 190 -9.51 -10.73 -11.97
N LEU A 191 -9.19 -10.16 -13.13
CA LEU A 191 -10.10 -9.34 -13.92
C LEU A 191 -10.58 -10.14 -15.12
N ARG A 192 -11.89 -10.16 -15.34
CA ARG A 192 -12.50 -10.82 -16.49
C ARG A 192 -12.38 -9.89 -17.70
N LEU A 193 -11.80 -10.38 -18.78
CA LEU A 193 -11.63 -9.66 -20.05
C LEU A 193 -12.68 -10.05 -21.09
N GLY A 194 -13.57 -10.97 -20.74
CA GLY A 194 -14.60 -11.52 -21.62
C GLY A 194 -14.55 -13.04 -21.68
N GLY A 195 -15.54 -13.62 -22.34
CA GLY A 195 -15.64 -15.05 -22.66
C GLY A 195 -16.47 -15.25 -23.92
N GLN A 196 -16.31 -16.39 -24.60
CA GLN A 196 -17.16 -16.71 -25.75
C GLN A 196 -18.63 -16.85 -25.34
#